data_AF-A0A8B0SKR8-F1
#
_entry.id   AF-A0A8B0SKR8-F1
#
_cell.length_a   1.000
_cell.length_b   1.000
_cell.length_c   1.000
_cell.angle_alpha   90.00
_cell.angle_beta   90.00
_cell.angle_gamma   90.00
#
_symmetry.space_group_name_H-M   'P 1'
#
loop_
_entity.id
_entity.type
_entity.pdbx_description
1 polymer ?
#
loop_
_entity_poly.entity_id
_entity_poly.type
_entity_poly.pdbx_seq_one_letter_code
_entity_poly.pdbx_strand_id
1 'polypeptide(L)'
;MSIENATYRAKPTAKKRDFSKDLSGILKNYFSGTAIRILSYYTMLGIVTAVMTLAITDLFPELTKMVGIGGLFLNLLILAVTVYQVLGNEVYLQAVWKAVAGLMIAVPTSLSLVYPGLGGGVGDLIGGVLSSSAMRVLGLQWGLFIAMSIMASAVAALAVLAQLPIVRGLAWVINAVRAMNYAQGFEPSITSRRHVPVTEAPADAPQAATGLVAALEAFGIVGAVEKGVLPGPVIARHLVKLPNGTRVNKIPAADLARDLHVASIAITNVSGGLIALDVPQKTRLAVSFDACLKSPEWKKALSSGMELPVCPGVGVDGKAYPFSLKEAVHLFTAGTTGAGKSVYVNAMLLSLMASGADFRLAIADGKSVRGDFAPYYGNSKHLLNVAGVEGIATKYDDMLTQLKWLVDEMDARYDGVELDLTPIIWVVDEVADIIAALELSGEKGAVKAFNAMLARISQRARAVSIIMILATQSPNSEIFGQAFRATVPSVIGLTAKTAAQSKVIMDEEGCELLLSKGDSYVKLLGGEKVRVHGALITKSMMETMVV
;
A
#
# COMPACT_ATOMS: atom_id res chain seq x y z
N MET A 1 38.34 53.54 6.87
CA MET A 1 38.11 54.01 8.25
C MET A 1 36.66 53.69 8.58
N SER A 2 36.27 52.92 9.58
CA SER A 2 36.95 52.26 10.70
C SER A 2 36.00 51.15 11.17
N ILE A 3 36.56 49.97 11.40
CA ILE A 3 35.88 48.85 12.07
C ILE A 3 35.99 49.11 13.58
N GLU A 4 34.88 49.12 14.31
CA GLU A 4 34.89 49.01 15.77
C GLU A 4 33.95 47.91 16.26
N ASN A 5 34.49 47.17 17.22
CA ASN A 5 33.99 45.93 17.81
C ASN A 5 32.79 46.16 18.72
N ALA A 6 31.72 45.38 18.55
CA ALA A 6 30.66 45.23 19.54
C ALA A 6 30.78 43.86 20.24
N THR A 7 31.41 43.88 21.40
CA THR A 7 31.49 42.79 22.38
C THR A 7 30.14 42.61 23.07
N TYR A 8 29.51 41.44 22.90
CA TYR A 8 28.30 41.06 23.64
C TYR A 8 28.66 40.65 25.08
N ARG A 9 28.29 41.48 26.07
CA ARG A 9 28.26 41.13 27.50
C ARG A 9 26.87 40.62 27.87
N ALA A 10 26.75 39.35 28.22
CA ALA A 10 25.54 38.82 28.85
C ALA A 10 25.50 39.18 30.35
N LYS A 11 24.36 39.74 30.82
CA LYS A 11 24.01 39.79 32.25
C LYS A 11 22.99 38.68 32.57
N PRO A 12 23.07 38.06 33.77
CA PRO A 12 22.31 36.87 34.12
C PRO A 12 20.98 37.22 34.78
N THR A 13 19.92 36.42 34.58
CA THR A 13 18.91 36.04 35.60
C THR A 13 17.72 35.30 34.97
N ALA A 14 17.70 33.97 35.11
CA ALA A 14 16.47 33.17 35.21
C ALA A 14 16.84 31.84 35.89
N LYS A 15 16.25 31.58 37.06
CA LYS A 15 16.46 30.35 37.85
C LYS A 15 16.12 29.12 36.99
N LYS A 16 17.11 28.23 36.76
CA LYS A 16 16.87 26.89 36.24
C LYS A 16 15.95 26.13 37.21
N ARG A 17 14.73 25.80 36.79
CA ARG A 17 13.93 24.74 37.40
C ARG A 17 14.61 23.41 37.06
N ASP A 18 14.98 22.67 38.09
CA ASP A 18 15.76 21.44 38.00
C ASP A 18 14.84 20.25 37.65
N PHE A 19 14.54 20.10 36.35
CA PHE A 19 13.62 19.10 35.78
C PHE A 19 13.93 17.65 36.20
N SER A 20 15.18 17.40 36.59
CA SER A 20 15.67 16.12 37.15
C SER A 20 14.98 15.74 38.47
N LYS A 21 14.71 16.71 39.35
CA LYS A 21 14.08 16.44 40.66
C LYS A 21 12.58 16.21 40.56
N ASP A 22 11.90 16.89 39.63
CA ASP A 22 10.46 16.69 39.39
C ASP A 22 10.17 15.35 38.69
N LEU A 23 11.02 14.94 37.74
CA LEU A 23 10.89 13.64 37.07
C LEU A 23 11.14 12.47 38.04
N SER A 24 12.11 12.61 38.94
CA SER A 24 12.40 11.65 40.02
C SER A 24 11.22 11.46 40.99
N GLY A 25 10.53 12.55 41.35
CA GLY A 25 9.33 12.52 42.20
C GLY A 25 8.11 11.91 41.51
N ILE A 26 7.91 12.23 40.23
CA ILE A 26 6.81 11.68 39.41
C ILE A 26 7.02 10.19 39.17
N LEU A 27 8.24 9.76 38.83
CA LEU A 27 8.58 8.35 38.63
C LEU A 27 8.47 7.53 39.93
N LYS A 28 8.86 8.08 41.09
CA LYS A 28 8.69 7.39 42.38
C LYS A 28 7.23 7.17 42.77
N ASN A 29 6.32 8.07 42.39
CA ASN A 29 4.89 7.94 42.66
C ASN A 29 4.16 7.06 41.63
N TYR A 30 4.63 7.02 40.38
CA TYR A 30 4.04 6.17 39.34
C TYR A 30 4.37 4.67 39.53
N PHE A 31 5.53 4.35 40.12
CA PHE A 31 6.02 2.97 40.24
C PHE A 31 5.78 2.29 41.60
N SER A 32 5.42 3.01 42.67
CA SER A 32 5.43 2.42 44.04
C SER A 32 4.11 1.76 44.48
N GLY A 33 2.96 2.09 43.88
CA GLY A 33 1.66 1.55 44.31
C GLY A 33 1.15 0.39 43.47
N THR A 34 1.07 0.59 42.15
CA THR A 34 0.37 -0.33 41.24
C THR A 34 1.23 -1.54 40.88
N ALA A 35 2.52 -1.35 40.64
CA ALA A 35 3.46 -2.43 40.35
C ALA A 35 3.66 -3.37 41.55
N ILE A 36 3.69 -2.83 42.78
CA ILE A 36 3.80 -3.63 44.01
C ILE A 36 2.50 -4.41 44.28
N ARG A 37 1.33 -3.81 44.02
CA ARG A 37 0.03 -4.51 44.12
C ARG A 37 -0.09 -5.64 43.10
N ILE A 38 0.30 -5.40 41.84
CA ILE A 38 0.31 -6.41 40.79
C ILE A 38 1.30 -7.54 41.13
N LEU A 39 2.51 -7.20 41.56
CA LEU A 39 3.52 -8.19 41.96
C LEU A 39 3.07 -9.01 43.17
N SER A 40 2.42 -8.38 44.16
CA SER A 40 1.86 -9.08 45.31
C SER A 40 0.72 -10.03 44.93
N TYR A 41 -0.12 -9.65 43.96
CA TYR A 41 -1.22 -10.48 43.46
C TYR A 41 -0.71 -11.74 42.73
N TYR A 42 0.31 -11.59 41.89
CA TYR A 42 0.93 -12.72 41.17
C TYR A 42 1.80 -13.59 42.08
N THR A 43 2.41 -13.02 43.12
CA THR A 43 3.13 -13.80 44.16
C THR A 43 2.13 -14.62 44.98
N MET A 44 0.97 -14.06 45.31
CA MET A 44 -0.10 -14.79 45.99
C MET A 44 -0.65 -15.92 45.12
N LEU A 45 -0.86 -15.68 43.82
CA LEU A 45 -1.32 -16.70 42.87
C LEU A 45 -0.28 -17.82 42.72
N GLY A 46 1.01 -17.49 42.67
CA GLY A 46 2.11 -18.47 42.65
C GLY A 46 2.15 -19.33 43.92
N ILE A 47 1.96 -18.72 45.09
CA ILE A 47 1.92 -19.43 46.38
C ILE A 47 0.68 -20.34 46.47
N VAL A 48 -0.49 -19.87 46.08
CA VAL A 48 -1.73 -20.69 46.04
C VAL A 48 -1.56 -21.88 45.10
N THR A 49 -0.95 -21.66 43.94
CA THR A 49 -0.69 -22.73 42.97
C THR A 49 0.33 -23.75 43.50
N ALA A 50 1.37 -23.30 44.20
CA ALA A 50 2.36 -24.19 44.84
C ALA A 50 1.75 -25.01 45.99
N VAL A 51 0.91 -24.40 46.82
CA VAL A 51 0.20 -25.08 47.92
C VAL A 51 -0.80 -26.10 47.38
N MET A 52 -1.55 -25.76 46.33
CA MET A 52 -2.45 -26.69 45.65
C MET A 52 -1.69 -27.86 45.00
N THR A 53 -0.51 -27.58 44.43
CA THR A 53 0.35 -28.62 43.84
C THR A 53 0.86 -29.57 44.93
N LEU A 54 1.30 -29.05 46.08
CA LEU A 54 1.73 -29.87 47.23
C LEU A 54 0.57 -30.69 47.83
N ALA A 55 -0.62 -30.12 47.97
CA ALA A 55 -1.81 -30.83 48.47
C ALA A 55 -2.27 -31.95 47.51
N ILE A 56 -2.14 -31.75 46.20
CA ILE A 56 -2.43 -32.77 45.18
C ILE A 56 -1.34 -33.86 45.15
N THR A 57 -0.11 -33.52 45.55
CA THR A 57 1.03 -34.45 45.59
C THR A 57 0.82 -35.58 46.60
N ASP A 58 0.18 -35.30 47.73
CA ASP A 58 -0.13 -36.30 48.77
C ASP A 58 -1.32 -37.20 48.40
N LEU A 59 -2.25 -36.75 47.55
CA LEU A 59 -3.43 -37.54 47.16
C LEU A 59 -3.18 -38.47 45.96
N PHE A 60 -2.31 -38.10 45.01
CA PHE A 60 -2.09 -38.87 43.77
C PHE A 60 -0.63 -38.84 43.29
N PRO A 61 0.29 -39.64 43.89
CA PRO A 61 1.74 -39.56 43.65
C PRO A 61 2.17 -39.81 42.20
N GLU A 62 1.40 -40.58 41.46
CA GLU A 62 1.67 -40.91 40.05
C GLU A 62 1.19 -39.80 39.08
N LEU A 63 0.16 -39.03 39.45
CA LEU A 63 -0.33 -37.91 38.63
C LEU A 63 0.58 -36.69 38.76
N THR A 64 1.21 -36.50 39.93
CA THR A 64 2.15 -35.40 40.22
C THR A 64 3.39 -35.43 39.33
N LYS A 65 3.86 -36.63 38.93
CA LYS A 65 5.03 -36.79 38.05
C LYS A 65 4.80 -36.26 36.64
N MET A 66 3.55 -36.31 36.14
CA MET A 66 3.19 -35.77 34.83
C MET A 66 2.73 -34.31 34.89
N VAL A 67 2.00 -33.92 35.95
CA VAL A 67 1.44 -32.56 36.09
C VAL A 67 2.49 -31.55 36.57
N GLY A 68 3.45 -31.97 37.40
CA GLY A 68 4.50 -31.09 37.92
C GLY A 68 5.44 -30.52 36.85
N ILE A 69 5.74 -31.30 35.81
CA ILE A 69 6.61 -30.86 34.69
C ILE A 69 5.86 -29.89 33.76
N GLY A 70 4.58 -30.16 33.48
CA GLY A 70 3.73 -29.27 32.69
C GLY A 70 3.44 -27.93 33.38
N GLY A 71 3.22 -27.95 34.69
CA GLY A 71 3.01 -26.74 35.49
C GLY A 71 4.25 -25.84 35.58
N LEU A 72 5.44 -26.44 35.67
CA LEU A 72 6.71 -25.69 35.65
C LEU A 72 6.94 -25.02 34.29
N PHE A 73 6.59 -25.70 33.21
CA PHE A 73 6.71 -25.19 31.84
C PHE A 73 5.77 -24.00 31.60
N LEU A 74 4.51 -24.09 32.03
CA LEU A 74 3.53 -23.00 31.89
C LEU A 74 3.94 -21.77 32.72
N ASN A 75 4.46 -21.98 33.94
CA ASN A 75 4.94 -20.89 34.79
C ASN A 75 6.18 -20.18 34.20
N LEU A 76 7.10 -20.92 33.58
CA LEU A 76 8.27 -20.34 32.89
C LEU A 76 7.87 -19.58 31.63
N LEU A 77 6.86 -20.08 30.89
CA LEU A 77 6.33 -19.40 29.70
C LEU A 77 5.64 -18.09 30.07
N ILE A 78 4.83 -18.10 31.13
CA ILE A 78 4.15 -16.90 31.64
C ILE A 78 5.18 -15.89 32.16
N LEU A 79 6.22 -16.34 32.88
CA LEU A 79 7.31 -15.47 33.33
C LEU A 79 8.06 -14.85 32.13
N ALA A 80 8.33 -15.61 31.08
CA ALA A 80 9.02 -15.13 29.88
C ALA A 80 8.21 -14.05 29.14
N VAL A 81 6.91 -14.27 28.96
CA VAL A 81 5.99 -13.32 28.31
C VAL A 81 5.83 -12.05 29.16
N THR A 82 5.77 -12.20 30.48
CA THR A 82 5.65 -11.07 31.42
C THR A 82 6.92 -10.23 31.44
N VAL A 83 8.10 -10.85 31.46
CA VAL A 83 9.41 -10.15 31.38
C VAL A 83 9.55 -9.39 30.05
N TYR A 84 9.05 -9.95 28.95
CA TYR A 84 9.04 -9.29 27.64
C TYR A 84 8.16 -8.03 27.63
N GLN A 85 6.93 -8.13 28.14
CA GLN A 85 6.00 -7.01 28.15
C GLN A 85 6.42 -5.88 29.10
N VAL A 86 7.17 -6.19 30.15
CA VAL A 86 7.62 -5.20 31.14
C VAL A 86 8.94 -4.53 30.76
N LEU A 87 9.89 -5.24 30.14
CA LEU A 87 11.25 -4.73 29.91
C LEU A 87 11.57 -4.38 28.46
N GLY A 88 10.77 -4.83 27.47
CA GLY A 88 10.91 -4.47 26.06
C GLY A 88 12.27 -4.79 25.43
N ASN A 89 13.03 -5.73 26.00
CA ASN A 89 14.44 -5.98 25.62
C ASN A 89 14.65 -7.44 25.17
N GLU A 90 14.87 -7.63 23.86
CA GLU A 90 14.98 -8.95 23.21
C GLU A 90 16.15 -9.82 23.74
N VAL A 91 17.19 -9.22 24.31
CA VAL A 91 18.38 -9.94 24.80
C VAL A 91 18.04 -10.88 25.97
N TYR A 92 17.11 -10.47 26.84
CA TYR A 92 16.66 -11.29 27.97
C TYR A 92 15.72 -12.41 27.52
N LEU A 93 14.90 -12.16 26.49
CA LEU A 93 14.03 -13.17 25.90
C LEU A 93 14.86 -14.34 25.33
N GLN A 94 15.97 -14.03 24.66
CA GLN A 94 16.88 -15.06 24.14
C GLN A 94 17.59 -15.84 25.24
N ALA A 95 17.96 -15.22 26.36
CA ALA A 95 18.55 -15.90 27.50
C ALA A 95 17.56 -16.88 28.16
N VAL A 96 16.30 -16.47 28.30
CA VAL A 96 15.21 -17.31 28.83
C VAL A 96 14.91 -18.46 27.87
N TRP A 97 14.84 -18.22 26.56
CA TRP A 97 14.64 -19.29 25.58
C TRP A 97 15.79 -20.31 25.56
N LYS A 98 17.05 -19.85 25.69
CA LYS A 98 18.21 -20.75 25.82
C LYS A 98 18.16 -21.58 27.10
N ALA A 99 17.71 -21.00 28.22
CA ALA A 99 17.52 -21.73 29.48
C ALA A 99 16.40 -22.77 29.39
N VAL A 100 15.27 -22.43 28.76
CA VAL A 100 14.15 -23.35 28.51
C VAL A 100 14.55 -24.50 27.58
N ALA A 101 15.27 -24.21 26.50
CA ALA A 101 15.80 -25.23 25.60
C ALA A 101 16.83 -26.14 26.28
N GLY A 102 17.68 -25.60 27.17
CA GLY A 102 18.60 -26.38 27.98
C GLY A 102 17.89 -27.33 28.94
N LEU A 103 16.80 -26.89 29.58
CA LEU A 103 15.95 -27.72 30.44
C LEU A 103 15.24 -28.83 29.66
N MET A 104 14.75 -28.54 28.45
CA MET A 104 14.09 -29.52 27.57
C MET A 104 15.02 -30.65 27.13
N ILE A 105 16.33 -30.38 27.03
CA ILE A 105 17.34 -31.39 26.71
C ILE A 105 17.80 -32.12 27.99
N ALA A 106 18.01 -31.40 29.09
CA ALA A 106 18.57 -31.97 30.31
C ALA A 106 17.60 -32.91 31.05
N VAL A 107 16.29 -32.61 31.07
CA VAL A 107 15.31 -33.37 31.86
C VAL A 107 15.11 -34.82 31.36
N PRO A 108 14.96 -35.09 30.05
CA PRO A 108 14.86 -36.46 29.55
C PRO A 108 16.16 -37.27 29.71
N THR A 109 17.32 -36.62 29.55
CA THR A 109 18.64 -37.25 29.70
C THR A 109 18.98 -37.54 31.17
N SER A 110 18.46 -36.73 32.10
CA SER A 110 18.64 -36.95 33.55
C SER A 110 17.73 -38.06 34.08
N LEU A 111 16.49 -38.17 33.58
CA LEU A 111 15.57 -39.25 33.97
C LEU A 111 16.06 -40.64 33.56
N SER A 112 16.73 -40.74 32.42
CA SER A 112 17.31 -42.00 31.90
C SER A 112 18.55 -42.45 32.68
N LEU A 113 19.23 -41.54 33.37
CA LEU A 113 20.38 -41.85 34.25
C LEU A 113 19.95 -42.27 35.67
N VAL A 114 18.78 -41.83 36.14
CA VAL A 114 18.31 -42.06 37.53
C VAL A 114 17.43 -43.33 37.66
N TYR A 115 16.81 -43.81 36.57
CA TYR A 115 16.00 -45.03 36.56
C TYR A 115 16.43 -46.02 35.46
N PRO A 116 17.41 -46.91 35.73
CA PRO A 116 17.89 -47.89 34.75
C PRO A 116 16.87 -48.98 34.40
N GLY A 117 15.76 -49.08 35.15
CA GLY A 117 14.75 -50.13 35.04
C GLY A 117 13.54 -49.80 34.16
N LEU A 118 13.46 -48.59 33.60
CA LEU A 118 12.48 -48.30 32.54
C LEU A 118 13.00 -48.91 31.23
N GLY A 119 12.74 -50.20 31.05
CA GLY A 119 13.15 -50.97 29.88
C GLY A 119 12.83 -50.23 28.58
N GLY A 120 13.77 -50.31 27.63
CA GLY A 120 13.87 -49.49 26.41
C GLY A 120 12.67 -49.46 25.45
N GLY A 121 11.51 -50.03 25.79
CA GLY A 121 10.29 -49.92 25.00
C GLY A 121 9.47 -48.65 25.25
N VAL A 122 9.46 -48.09 26.47
CA VAL A 122 8.56 -46.96 26.81
C VAL A 122 9.21 -45.60 26.55
N GLY A 123 10.52 -45.48 26.76
CA GLY A 123 11.29 -44.27 26.41
C GLY A 123 11.30 -44.00 24.89
N ASP A 124 11.45 -45.06 24.09
CA ASP A 124 11.39 -44.99 22.63
C ASP A 124 9.95 -44.75 22.11
N LEU A 125 8.92 -45.19 22.85
CA LEU A 125 7.53 -44.91 22.50
C LEU A 125 7.15 -43.45 22.81
N ILE A 126 7.59 -42.89 23.94
CA ILE A 126 7.32 -41.49 24.30
C ILE A 126 8.13 -40.54 23.41
N GLY A 127 9.41 -40.84 23.17
CA GLY A 127 10.24 -40.12 22.19
C GLY A 127 9.74 -40.27 20.75
N GLY A 128 9.24 -41.45 20.39
CA GLY A 128 8.67 -41.76 19.08
C GLY A 128 7.31 -41.09 18.84
N VAL A 129 6.42 -41.03 19.83
CA VAL A 129 5.09 -40.40 19.72
C VAL A 129 5.19 -38.89 19.77
N LEU A 130 6.08 -38.31 20.60
CA LEU A 130 6.33 -36.86 20.60
C LEU A 130 7.07 -36.41 19.33
N SER A 131 7.99 -37.21 18.79
CA SER A 131 8.67 -36.87 17.53
C SER A 131 7.78 -37.08 16.30
N SER A 132 6.96 -38.13 16.22
CA SER A 132 6.13 -38.41 15.04
C SER A 132 4.83 -37.60 14.99
N SER A 133 4.25 -37.23 16.14
CA SER A 133 3.04 -36.38 16.20
C SER A 133 3.38 -34.90 16.00
N ALA A 134 4.52 -34.42 16.52
CA ALA A 134 5.01 -33.08 16.22
C ALA A 134 5.47 -32.93 14.75
N MET A 135 6.04 -33.99 14.16
CA MET A 135 6.52 -33.96 12.77
C MET A 135 5.42 -34.03 11.70
N ARG A 136 4.19 -34.46 12.01
CA ARG A 136 3.07 -34.43 11.04
C ARG A 136 2.24 -33.15 11.09
N VAL A 137 2.21 -32.46 12.23
CA VAL A 137 1.43 -31.21 12.39
C VAL A 137 2.19 -29.99 11.85
N LEU A 138 3.52 -30.07 11.73
CA LEU A 138 4.37 -28.97 11.27
C LEU A 138 5.24 -29.37 10.07
N GLY A 139 4.63 -29.96 9.04
CA GLY A 139 5.33 -30.35 7.81
C GLY A 139 6.02 -29.18 7.13
N LEU A 140 7.24 -28.86 7.56
CA LEU A 140 8.17 -27.90 6.95
C LEU A 140 9.58 -28.19 7.45
N GLN A 141 10.49 -28.29 6.49
CA GLN A 141 11.82 -28.86 6.55
C GLN A 141 12.72 -28.18 7.60
N TRP A 142 13.47 -28.98 8.37
CA TRP A 142 14.53 -28.53 9.29
C TRP A 142 15.52 -27.52 8.67
N GLY A 143 15.73 -27.57 7.36
CA GLY A 143 16.54 -26.59 6.64
C GLY A 143 16.02 -25.15 6.72
N LEU A 144 14.70 -24.96 6.78
CA LEU A 144 14.09 -23.63 6.90
C LEU A 144 14.29 -23.04 8.30
N PHE A 145 14.18 -23.87 9.34
CA PHE A 145 14.39 -23.46 10.72
C PHE A 145 15.85 -23.08 11.00
N ILE A 146 16.79 -23.85 10.45
CA ILE A 146 18.23 -23.54 10.50
C ILE A 146 18.52 -22.26 9.71
N ALA A 147 17.96 -22.09 8.52
CA ALA A 147 18.14 -20.88 7.72
C ALA A 147 17.57 -19.62 8.41
N MET A 148 16.39 -19.73 9.03
CA MET A 148 15.77 -18.63 9.79
C MET A 148 16.57 -18.28 11.04
N SER A 149 17.14 -19.28 11.73
CA SER A 149 17.99 -19.06 12.91
C SER A 149 19.32 -18.40 12.54
N ILE A 150 19.92 -18.78 11.41
CA ILE A 150 21.14 -18.14 10.87
C ILE A 150 20.83 -16.70 10.43
N MET A 151 19.71 -16.46 9.74
CA MET A 151 19.31 -15.10 9.36
C MET A 151 19.00 -14.22 10.56
N ALA A 152 18.28 -14.70 11.56
CA ALA A 152 18.00 -13.95 12.78
C ALA A 152 19.29 -13.59 13.54
N SER A 153 20.26 -14.52 13.59
CA SER A 153 21.56 -14.29 14.20
C SER A 153 22.41 -13.27 13.41
N ALA A 154 22.35 -13.30 12.08
CA ALA A 154 23.03 -12.33 11.22
C ALA A 154 22.42 -10.92 11.34
N VAL A 155 21.09 -10.82 11.42
CA VAL A 155 20.37 -9.54 11.61
C VAL A 155 20.69 -8.95 12.99
N ALA A 156 20.72 -9.77 14.04
CA ALA A 156 21.12 -9.33 15.38
C ALA A 156 22.58 -8.89 15.43
N ALA A 157 23.49 -9.60 14.76
CA ALA A 157 24.90 -9.21 14.66
C ALA A 157 25.07 -7.87 13.91
N LEU A 158 24.32 -7.66 12.83
CA LEU A 158 24.30 -6.39 12.09
C LEU A 158 23.70 -5.25 12.91
N ALA A 159 22.66 -5.50 13.70
CA ALA A 159 22.07 -4.51 14.60
C ALA A 159 23.04 -4.09 15.71
N VAL A 160 23.82 -5.02 16.26
CA VAL A 160 24.87 -4.73 17.26
C VAL A 160 26.04 -3.96 16.63
N LEU A 161 26.47 -4.35 15.41
CA LEU A 161 27.50 -3.62 14.66
C LEU A 161 27.05 -2.18 14.34
N ALA A 162 25.77 -1.96 14.03
CA ALA A 162 25.20 -0.63 13.77
C ALA A 162 25.11 0.27 15.02
N GLN A 163 25.20 -0.31 16.23
CA GLN A 163 25.22 0.46 17.48
C GLN A 163 26.64 0.82 17.95
N LEU A 164 27.68 0.32 17.28
CA LEU A 164 29.05 0.68 17.61
C LEU A 164 29.29 2.19 17.36
N PRO A 165 29.95 2.89 18.30
CA PRO A 165 30.20 4.34 18.18
C PRO A 165 30.94 4.73 16.90
N ILE A 166 31.82 3.85 16.40
CA ILE A 166 32.56 4.05 15.15
C ILE A 166 31.64 4.02 13.93
N VAL A 167 30.61 3.16 13.91
CA VAL A 167 29.66 3.04 12.79
C VAL A 167 28.67 4.20 12.79
N ARG A 168 28.23 4.65 13.97
CA ARG A 168 27.44 5.89 14.11
C ARG A 168 28.25 7.13 13.75
N GLY A 169 29.53 7.16 14.12
CA GLY A 169 30.49 8.19 13.72
C GLY A 169 30.69 8.22 12.20
N LEU A 170 30.86 7.05 11.57
CA LEU A 170 30.97 6.94 10.12
C LEU A 170 29.69 7.37 9.41
N ALA A 171 28.52 6.98 9.90
CA ALA A 171 27.22 7.38 9.34
C ALA A 171 26.99 8.90 9.48
N TRP A 172 27.40 9.49 10.61
CA TRP A 172 27.35 10.94 10.80
C TRP A 172 28.35 11.66 9.89
N VAL A 173 29.58 11.16 9.72
CA VAL A 173 30.57 11.71 8.78
C VAL A 173 30.09 11.58 7.34
N ILE A 174 29.49 10.45 6.94
CA ILE A 174 28.91 10.27 5.60
C ILE A 174 27.75 11.24 5.37
N ASN A 175 26.88 11.44 6.36
CA ASN A 175 25.77 12.39 6.26
C ASN A 175 26.23 13.85 6.29
N ALA A 176 27.29 14.17 7.04
CA ALA A 176 27.90 15.49 7.05
C ALA A 176 28.64 15.80 5.74
N VAL A 177 29.37 14.83 5.18
CA VAL A 177 30.01 14.92 3.85
C VAL A 177 28.95 15.00 2.75
N ARG A 178 27.83 14.28 2.85
CA ARG A 178 26.69 14.43 1.93
C ARG A 178 26.05 15.80 2.04
N ALA A 179 25.78 16.30 3.25
CA ALA A 179 25.22 17.64 3.46
C ALA A 179 26.15 18.74 2.92
N MET A 180 27.48 18.57 3.08
CA MET A 180 28.49 19.48 2.50
C MET A 180 28.55 19.38 0.97
N ASN A 181 28.45 18.19 0.38
CA ASN A 181 28.40 18.01 -1.08
C ASN A 181 27.11 18.57 -1.70
N TYR A 182 25.97 18.48 -1.00
CA TYR A 182 24.71 19.11 -1.42
C TYR A 182 24.76 20.64 -1.34
N ALA A 183 25.43 21.20 -0.32
CA ALA A 183 25.63 22.64 -0.21
C ALA A 183 26.60 23.23 -1.26
N GLN A 184 27.45 22.38 -1.86
CA GLN A 184 28.41 22.78 -2.90
C GLN A 184 28.05 22.30 -4.32
N GLY A 185 26.86 21.75 -4.54
CA GLY A 185 26.36 21.39 -5.87
C GLY A 185 27.10 20.24 -6.56
N PHE A 186 27.69 19.30 -5.81
CA PHE A 186 28.43 18.16 -6.36
C PHE A 186 27.56 16.89 -6.35
N GLU A 187 26.92 16.57 -7.47
CA GLU A 187 26.24 15.28 -7.68
C GLU A 187 27.27 14.16 -7.98
N PRO A 188 27.27 13.02 -7.27
CA PRO A 188 28.04 11.86 -7.67
C PRO A 188 27.33 11.18 -8.85
N SER A 189 28.04 11.11 -9.98
CA SER A 189 27.61 10.43 -11.20
C SER A 189 27.42 8.92 -10.96
N ILE A 190 26.23 8.53 -10.52
CA ILE A 190 25.73 7.17 -10.68
C ILE A 190 25.11 7.14 -12.07
N THR A 191 25.66 6.30 -12.93
CA THR A 191 25.30 6.06 -14.32
C THR A 191 23.78 6.03 -14.52
N SER A 192 23.22 7.21 -14.84
CA SER A 192 21.82 7.38 -15.15
C SER A 192 21.56 6.75 -16.51
N ARG A 193 20.60 5.82 -16.57
CA ARG A 193 19.79 5.75 -17.79
C ARG A 193 19.12 7.12 -17.89
N ARG A 194 19.57 7.92 -18.86
CA ARG A 194 19.09 9.29 -19.12
C ARG A 194 17.58 9.34 -18.90
N HIS A 195 17.16 10.06 -17.86
CA HIS A 195 15.83 10.65 -17.85
C HIS A 195 15.85 11.67 -18.99
N VAL A 196 15.16 11.35 -20.08
CA VAL A 196 14.84 12.35 -21.10
C VAL A 196 13.60 13.06 -20.56
N PRO A 197 13.70 14.31 -20.08
CA PRO A 197 12.51 15.10 -19.80
C PRO A 197 11.79 15.31 -21.13
N VAL A 198 10.58 14.78 -21.26
CA VAL A 198 9.72 15.13 -22.40
C VAL A 198 9.06 16.46 -22.04
N THR A 199 9.77 17.56 -22.25
CA THR A 199 9.15 18.89 -22.30
C THR A 199 8.66 19.25 -23.70
N GLU A 200 9.12 18.54 -24.73
CA GLU A 200 8.59 18.56 -26.09
C GLU A 200 8.74 17.14 -26.63
N ALA A 201 7.72 16.61 -27.31
CA ALA A 201 7.91 15.40 -28.11
C ALA A 201 9.11 15.69 -29.05
N PRO A 202 10.16 14.86 -29.07
CA PRO A 202 11.29 15.12 -29.95
C PRO A 202 10.74 15.23 -31.38
N ALA A 203 11.22 16.23 -32.13
CA ALA A 203 10.94 16.35 -33.57
C ALA A 203 11.30 15.06 -34.33
N ASP A 204 12.16 14.23 -33.73
CA ASP A 204 12.58 12.91 -34.17
C ASP A 204 11.86 11.75 -33.44
N ALA A 205 10.58 11.89 -33.10
CA ALA A 205 9.78 10.75 -32.65
C ALA A 205 9.87 9.62 -33.71
N PRO A 206 10.23 8.38 -33.33
CA PRO A 206 10.42 7.30 -34.29
C PRO A 206 9.16 7.15 -35.13
N GLN A 207 9.33 7.19 -36.45
CA GLN A 207 8.26 7.13 -37.44
C GLN A 207 7.22 6.08 -37.04
N ALA A 208 6.00 6.57 -36.83
CA ALA A 208 4.81 5.74 -36.70
C ALA A 208 4.74 4.78 -37.89
N ALA A 209 4.25 3.56 -37.68
CA ALA A 209 4.35 2.45 -38.61
C ALA A 209 4.09 2.86 -40.07
N THR A 210 5.16 3.01 -40.85
CA THR A 210 5.07 3.27 -42.28
C THR A 210 4.30 2.11 -42.91
N GLY A 211 3.18 2.41 -43.58
CA GLY A 211 2.38 1.39 -44.23
C GLY A 211 1.05 1.02 -43.57
N LEU A 212 0.54 1.79 -42.59
CA LEU A 212 -0.81 1.55 -42.05
C LEU A 212 -1.90 1.53 -43.13
N VAL A 213 -1.87 2.50 -44.05
CA VAL A 213 -2.82 2.55 -45.18
C VAL A 213 -2.64 1.34 -46.11
N ALA A 214 -1.39 0.98 -46.43
CA ALA A 214 -1.09 -0.20 -47.25
C ALA A 214 -1.57 -1.50 -46.58
N ALA A 215 -1.42 -1.62 -45.26
CA ALA A 215 -1.93 -2.75 -44.49
C ALA A 215 -3.48 -2.80 -44.53
N LEU A 216 -4.15 -1.66 -44.35
CA LEU A 216 -5.61 -1.58 -44.49
C LEU A 216 -6.08 -2.00 -45.89
N GLU A 217 -5.38 -1.60 -46.94
CA GLU A 217 -5.66 -2.02 -48.32
C GLU A 217 -5.46 -3.53 -48.53
N ALA A 218 -4.39 -4.11 -47.95
CA ALA A 218 -4.14 -5.56 -48.01
C ALA A 218 -5.26 -6.38 -47.36
N PHE A 219 -5.94 -5.83 -46.35
CA PHE A 219 -7.13 -6.43 -45.72
C PHE A 219 -8.46 -6.08 -46.44
N GLY A 220 -8.40 -5.47 -47.62
CA GLY A 220 -9.56 -5.17 -48.46
C GLY A 220 -10.28 -3.87 -48.10
N ILE A 221 -9.69 -3.00 -47.28
CA ILE A 221 -10.23 -1.66 -46.96
C ILE A 221 -9.64 -0.64 -47.94
N VAL A 222 -9.96 -0.83 -49.22
CA VAL A 222 -9.41 -0.04 -50.32
C VAL A 222 -9.95 1.39 -50.30
N GLY A 223 -9.07 2.38 -50.42
CA GLY A 223 -9.43 3.80 -50.42
C GLY A 223 -9.53 4.44 -49.03
N ALA A 224 -9.00 3.79 -47.99
CA ALA A 224 -8.76 4.44 -46.70
C ALA A 224 -7.71 5.54 -46.86
N VAL A 225 -7.93 6.70 -46.23
CA VAL A 225 -7.02 7.85 -46.34
C VAL A 225 -6.59 8.32 -44.97
N GLU A 226 -5.29 8.29 -44.68
CA GLU A 226 -4.74 8.93 -43.49
C GLU A 226 -4.85 10.45 -43.62
N LYS A 227 -5.47 11.08 -42.61
CA LYS A 227 -5.71 12.52 -42.54
C LYS A 227 -4.74 13.24 -41.62
N GLY A 228 -4.07 12.50 -40.74
CA GLY A 228 -3.04 13.03 -39.86
C GLY A 228 -2.59 12.00 -38.84
N VAL A 229 -1.45 12.29 -38.22
CA VAL A 229 -0.88 11.48 -37.14
C VAL A 229 -0.61 12.39 -35.96
N LEU A 230 -1.06 11.96 -34.78
CA LEU A 230 -0.75 12.59 -33.50
C LEU A 230 0.30 11.72 -32.82
N PRO A 231 1.60 12.10 -32.87
CA PRO A 231 2.65 11.34 -32.20
C PRO A 231 2.55 11.57 -30.69
N GLY A 232 2.45 10.48 -29.94
CA GLY A 232 2.44 10.48 -28.47
C GLY A 232 3.63 9.72 -27.88
N PRO A 233 3.80 9.79 -26.55
CA PRO A 233 4.91 9.14 -25.86
C PRO A 233 4.85 7.62 -25.85
N VAL A 234 3.64 7.04 -25.88
CA VAL A 234 3.41 5.59 -25.78
C VAL A 234 2.83 5.00 -27.07
N ILE A 235 1.95 5.76 -27.74
CA ILE A 235 1.32 5.40 -29.01
C ILE A 235 1.47 6.55 -30.01
N ALA A 236 1.27 6.27 -31.29
CA ALA A 236 0.93 7.25 -32.30
C ALA A 236 -0.54 7.04 -32.68
N ARG A 237 -1.35 8.10 -32.65
CA ARG A 237 -2.75 8.05 -33.07
C ARG A 237 -2.87 8.48 -34.53
N HIS A 238 -3.21 7.52 -35.39
CA HIS A 238 -3.45 7.76 -36.81
C HIS A 238 -4.93 8.07 -37.05
N LEU A 239 -5.22 9.25 -37.59
CA LEU A 239 -6.57 9.65 -37.98
C LEU A 239 -6.83 9.20 -39.41
N VAL A 240 -7.76 8.26 -39.60
CA VAL A 240 -8.03 7.65 -40.90
C VAL A 240 -9.48 7.89 -41.30
N LYS A 241 -9.68 8.37 -42.52
CA LYS A 241 -11.00 8.41 -43.16
C LYS A 241 -11.23 7.08 -43.87
N LEU A 242 -12.29 6.39 -43.47
CA LEU A 242 -12.69 5.15 -44.13
C LEU A 242 -13.49 5.45 -45.41
N PRO A 243 -13.49 4.53 -46.39
CA PRO A 243 -14.42 4.57 -47.50
C PRO A 243 -15.88 4.56 -47.03
N ASN A 244 -16.77 5.19 -47.79
CA ASN A 244 -18.19 5.23 -47.47
C ASN A 244 -18.76 3.81 -47.36
N GLY A 245 -19.55 3.54 -46.32
CA GLY A 245 -20.18 2.25 -46.07
C GLY A 245 -19.29 1.20 -45.39
N THR A 246 -18.00 1.48 -45.18
CA THR A 246 -17.11 0.61 -44.40
C THR A 246 -17.51 0.64 -42.92
N ARG A 247 -17.83 -0.53 -42.37
CA ARG A 247 -18.14 -0.67 -40.95
C ARG A 247 -16.86 -0.80 -40.13
N VAL A 248 -16.77 -0.10 -39.00
CA VAL A 248 -15.60 -0.10 -38.11
C VAL A 248 -15.28 -1.50 -37.59
N ASN A 249 -16.30 -2.31 -37.31
CA ASN A 249 -16.13 -3.69 -36.85
C ASN A 249 -15.55 -4.65 -37.91
N LYS A 250 -15.44 -4.23 -39.18
CA LYS A 250 -14.76 -5.01 -40.22
C LYS A 250 -13.24 -4.78 -40.24
N ILE A 251 -12.73 -3.82 -39.48
CA ILE A 251 -11.31 -3.54 -39.44
C ILE A 251 -10.63 -4.62 -38.59
N PRO A 252 -9.73 -5.44 -39.17
CA PRO A 252 -9.14 -6.57 -38.46
C PRO A 252 -7.99 -6.08 -37.57
N ALA A 253 -8.32 -5.45 -36.44
CA ALA A 253 -7.34 -4.81 -35.55
C ALA A 253 -6.21 -5.77 -35.10
N ALA A 254 -6.55 -7.04 -34.82
CA ALA A 254 -5.59 -8.05 -34.40
C ALA A 254 -4.62 -8.45 -35.54
N ASP A 255 -5.13 -8.63 -36.76
CA ASP A 255 -4.28 -8.95 -37.91
C ASP A 255 -3.43 -7.75 -38.33
N LEU A 256 -3.99 -6.53 -38.29
CA LEU A 256 -3.22 -5.29 -38.50
C LEU A 256 -2.10 -5.15 -37.48
N ALA A 257 -2.36 -5.44 -36.20
CA ALA A 257 -1.34 -5.40 -35.17
C ALA A 257 -0.21 -6.41 -35.46
N ARG A 258 -0.55 -7.62 -35.90
CA ARG A 258 0.42 -8.66 -36.29
C ARG A 258 1.27 -8.22 -37.48
N ASP A 259 0.65 -7.71 -38.53
CA ASP A 259 1.33 -7.32 -39.78
C ASP A 259 2.21 -6.08 -39.58
N LEU A 260 1.82 -5.17 -38.69
CA LEU A 260 2.63 -4.02 -38.29
C LEU A 260 3.64 -4.34 -37.18
N HIS A 261 3.69 -5.59 -36.71
CA HIS A 261 4.57 -6.07 -35.64
C HIS A 261 4.44 -5.26 -34.32
N VAL A 262 3.21 -4.91 -33.95
CA VAL A 262 2.89 -4.20 -32.71
C VAL A 262 2.02 -5.06 -31.77
N ALA A 263 2.02 -4.73 -30.49
CA ALA A 263 1.35 -5.53 -29.46
C ALA A 263 -0.18 -5.59 -29.63
N SER A 264 -0.80 -4.44 -29.97
CA SER A 264 -2.24 -4.28 -30.15
C SER A 264 -2.50 -2.98 -30.89
N ILE A 265 -3.66 -2.85 -31.54
CA ILE A 265 -4.15 -1.60 -32.12
C ILE A 265 -5.55 -1.35 -31.56
N ALA A 266 -5.74 -0.17 -30.95
CA ALA A 266 -7.07 0.24 -30.49
C ALA A 266 -7.73 1.13 -31.54
N ILE A 267 -9.03 0.93 -31.75
CA ILE A 267 -9.82 1.67 -32.73
C ILE A 267 -10.87 2.50 -31.98
N THR A 268 -10.88 3.82 -32.22
CA THR A 268 -11.87 4.74 -31.61
C THR A 268 -12.54 5.57 -32.70
N ASN A 269 -13.86 5.78 -32.60
CA ASN A 269 -14.55 6.71 -33.48
C ASN A 269 -14.22 8.15 -33.08
N VAL A 270 -13.94 9.00 -34.06
CA VAL A 270 -13.65 10.42 -33.85
C VAL A 270 -14.64 11.25 -34.67
N SER A 271 -14.83 12.52 -34.28
CA SER A 271 -15.70 13.45 -35.00
C SER A 271 -15.26 13.63 -36.47
N GLY A 272 -16.19 14.08 -37.31
CA GLY A 272 -15.92 14.32 -38.74
C GLY A 272 -15.85 13.05 -39.61
N GLY A 273 -16.35 11.91 -39.11
CA GLY A 273 -16.37 10.64 -39.86
C GLY A 273 -15.00 9.98 -39.97
N LEU A 274 -14.09 10.29 -39.05
CA LEU A 274 -12.76 9.69 -38.95
C LEU A 274 -12.76 8.60 -37.87
N ILE A 275 -11.83 7.65 -38.02
CA ILE A 275 -11.43 6.76 -36.94
C ILE A 275 -10.02 7.10 -36.47
N ALA A 276 -9.75 6.84 -35.21
CA ALA A 276 -8.41 6.84 -34.64
C ALA A 276 -7.93 5.39 -34.52
N LEU A 277 -6.77 5.12 -35.12
CA LEU A 277 -6.01 3.89 -34.94
C LEU A 277 -4.82 4.20 -34.05
N ASP A 278 -4.87 3.73 -32.81
CA ASP A 278 -3.80 3.92 -31.84
C ASP A 278 -2.76 2.80 -32.02
N VAL A 279 -1.62 3.16 -32.62
CA VAL A 279 -0.52 2.24 -32.92
C VAL A 279 0.58 2.42 -31.88
N PRO A 280 1.03 1.37 -31.18
CA PRO A 280 2.11 1.45 -30.20
C PRO A 280 3.42 1.98 -30.80
N GLN A 281 4.10 2.85 -30.06
CA GLN A 281 5.46 3.27 -30.41
C GLN A 281 6.44 2.10 -30.22
N LYS A 282 7.44 1.99 -31.12
CA LYS A 282 8.53 1.00 -31.00
C LYS A 282 9.29 1.16 -29.68
N THR A 283 9.50 2.40 -29.26
CA THR A 283 10.12 2.75 -27.99
C THR A 283 9.17 3.62 -27.20
N ARG A 284 8.57 3.05 -26.16
CA ARG A 284 7.68 3.79 -25.25
C ARG A 284 8.50 4.70 -24.36
N LEU A 285 8.09 5.95 -24.28
CA LEU A 285 8.68 6.92 -23.36
C LEU A 285 7.95 6.86 -22.02
N ALA A 286 8.70 6.84 -20.92
CA ALA A 286 8.13 6.94 -19.59
C ALA A 286 7.57 8.36 -19.39
N VAL A 287 6.34 8.46 -18.89
CA VAL A 287 5.71 9.74 -18.59
C VAL A 287 6.25 10.26 -17.27
N SER A 288 6.87 11.44 -17.27
CA SER A 288 7.41 12.06 -16.05
C SER A 288 6.31 12.76 -15.27
N PHE A 289 6.14 12.40 -13.99
CA PHE A 289 5.20 13.08 -13.11
C PHE A 289 5.58 14.54 -12.84
N ASP A 290 6.86 14.83 -12.65
CA ASP A 290 7.33 16.21 -12.48
C ASP A 290 7.05 17.07 -13.71
N ALA A 291 7.16 16.49 -14.91
CA ALA A 291 6.79 17.18 -16.14
C ALA A 291 5.29 17.48 -16.19
N CYS A 292 4.44 16.54 -15.76
CA CYS A 292 3.00 16.79 -15.63
C CYS A 292 2.71 17.97 -14.69
N LEU A 293 3.34 18.03 -13.52
CA LEU A 293 3.13 19.12 -12.55
C LEU A 293 3.74 20.47 -12.98
N LYS A 294 4.64 20.49 -13.96
CA LYS A 294 5.22 21.72 -14.53
C LYS A 294 4.53 22.18 -15.81
N SER A 295 3.62 21.36 -16.35
CA SER A 295 2.95 21.55 -17.63
C SER A 295 2.05 22.80 -17.66
N PRO A 296 1.83 23.38 -18.86
CA PRO A 296 0.84 24.44 -19.04
C PRO A 296 -0.57 24.01 -18.64
N GLU A 297 -0.96 22.76 -18.90
CA GLU A 297 -2.29 22.23 -18.60
C GLU A 297 -2.52 22.16 -17.09
N TRP A 298 -1.54 21.69 -16.32
CA TRP A 298 -1.61 21.67 -14.86
C TRP A 298 -1.68 23.08 -14.28
N LYS A 299 -0.81 23.99 -14.72
CA LYS A 299 -0.85 25.40 -14.29
C LYS A 299 -2.19 26.05 -14.59
N LYS A 300 -2.76 25.76 -15.76
CA LYS A 300 -4.08 26.24 -16.16
C LYS A 300 -5.16 25.71 -15.20
N ALA A 301 -5.16 24.41 -14.91
CA ALA A 301 -6.11 23.79 -13.99
C ALA A 301 -6.08 24.45 -12.59
N LEU A 302 -4.89 24.71 -12.05
CA LEU A 302 -4.74 25.42 -10.78
C LEU A 302 -5.24 26.87 -10.87
N SER A 303 -4.84 27.60 -11.91
CA SER A 303 -5.23 29.01 -12.08
C SER A 303 -6.72 29.21 -12.36
N SER A 304 -7.41 28.20 -12.90
CA SER A 304 -8.85 28.23 -13.12
C SER A 304 -9.67 27.92 -11.87
N GLY A 305 -9.02 27.64 -10.73
CA GLY A 305 -9.69 27.29 -9.48
C GLY A 305 -10.30 25.89 -9.49
N MET A 306 -9.70 24.94 -10.21
CA MET A 306 -10.17 23.55 -10.23
C MET A 306 -10.13 22.96 -8.81
N GLU A 307 -11.26 22.49 -8.31
CA GLU A 307 -11.34 21.90 -6.98
C GLU A 307 -10.81 20.47 -6.99
N LEU A 308 -9.99 20.12 -5.99
CA LEU A 308 -9.33 18.81 -5.86
C LEU A 308 -8.70 18.34 -7.19
N PRO A 309 -7.77 19.13 -7.76
CA PRO A 309 -7.19 18.81 -9.06
C PRO A 309 -6.27 17.60 -8.95
N VAL A 310 -6.44 16.63 -9.84
CA VAL A 310 -5.59 15.44 -9.97
C VAL A 310 -5.03 15.34 -11.38
N CYS A 311 -3.80 14.88 -11.53
CA CYS A 311 -3.18 14.65 -12.82
C CYS A 311 -2.50 13.28 -12.83
N PRO A 312 -3.20 12.21 -13.26
CA PRO A 312 -2.60 10.89 -13.26
C PRO A 312 -1.54 10.69 -14.34
N GLY A 313 -1.47 11.55 -15.37
CA GLY A 313 -0.60 11.33 -16.52
C GLY A 313 -0.85 12.28 -17.67
N VAL A 314 -0.59 11.80 -18.89
CA VAL A 314 -0.72 12.56 -20.14
C VAL A 314 -1.71 11.90 -21.10
N GLY A 315 -2.36 12.68 -21.94
CA GLY A 315 -3.19 12.18 -23.04
C GLY A 315 -2.35 11.52 -24.14
N VAL A 316 -3.04 11.08 -25.20
CA VAL A 316 -2.41 10.47 -26.38
C VAL A 316 -1.48 11.41 -27.14
N ASP A 317 -1.66 12.73 -27.00
CA ASP A 317 -0.82 13.76 -27.59
C ASP A 317 0.36 14.17 -26.68
N GLY A 318 0.52 13.51 -25.53
CA GLY A 318 1.59 13.77 -24.57
C GLY A 318 1.36 14.97 -23.66
N LYS A 319 0.22 15.68 -23.78
CA LYS A 319 -0.13 16.78 -22.88
C LYS A 319 -0.66 16.27 -21.55
N ALA A 320 -0.36 16.96 -20.46
CA ALA A 320 -0.87 16.57 -19.15
C ALA A 320 -2.40 16.58 -19.12
N TYR A 321 -2.98 15.59 -18.43
CA TYR A 321 -4.43 15.40 -18.35
C TYR A 321 -4.92 15.64 -16.92
N PRO A 322 -5.05 16.90 -16.48
CA PRO A 322 -5.65 17.22 -15.20
C PRO A 322 -7.18 17.12 -15.23
N PHE A 323 -7.79 16.67 -14.14
CA PHE A 323 -9.24 16.72 -13.93
C PHE A 323 -9.59 16.96 -12.46
N SER A 324 -10.82 17.37 -12.19
CA SER A 324 -11.33 17.56 -10.83
C SER A 324 -11.80 16.25 -10.24
N LEU A 325 -11.25 15.87 -9.09
CA LEU A 325 -11.73 14.71 -8.35
C LEU A 325 -13.13 14.96 -7.75
N LYS A 326 -13.48 16.23 -7.47
CA LYS A 326 -14.82 16.61 -7.01
C LYS A 326 -15.88 16.37 -8.09
N GLU A 327 -15.58 16.72 -9.33
CA GLU A 327 -16.47 16.45 -10.48
C GLU A 327 -16.57 14.96 -10.81
N ALA A 328 -15.51 14.19 -10.54
CA ALA A 328 -15.53 12.73 -10.68
C ALA A 328 -16.49 12.05 -9.67
N VAL A 329 -16.80 12.70 -8.55
CA VAL A 329 -17.69 12.26 -7.44
C VAL A 329 -17.21 11.00 -6.72
N HIS A 330 -17.24 9.85 -7.40
CA HIS A 330 -16.69 8.57 -6.93
C HIS A 330 -16.02 7.85 -8.10
N LEU A 331 -14.88 7.24 -7.82
CA LEU A 331 -13.97 6.74 -8.84
C LEU A 331 -13.68 5.26 -8.62
N PHE A 332 -13.95 4.45 -9.64
CA PHE A 332 -13.56 3.04 -9.67
C PHE A 332 -12.31 2.85 -10.54
N THR A 333 -11.24 2.33 -9.96
CA THR A 333 -9.96 2.12 -10.66
C THR A 333 -9.63 0.64 -10.72
N ALA A 334 -9.67 0.03 -11.91
CA ALA A 334 -9.48 -1.41 -12.02
C ALA A 334 -8.50 -1.79 -13.14
N GLY A 335 -7.77 -2.87 -12.92
CA GLY A 335 -6.90 -3.48 -13.91
C GLY A 335 -5.97 -4.50 -13.29
N THR A 336 -5.45 -5.41 -14.10
CA THR A 336 -4.72 -6.59 -13.59
C THR A 336 -3.41 -6.23 -12.88
N THR A 337 -2.86 -7.16 -12.11
CA THR A 337 -1.55 -6.99 -11.45
C THR A 337 -0.48 -6.56 -12.46
N GLY A 338 0.28 -5.52 -12.11
CA GLY A 338 1.31 -4.94 -12.98
C GLY A 338 0.79 -3.96 -14.04
N ALA A 339 -0.53 -3.77 -14.17
CA ALA A 339 -1.10 -2.78 -15.08
C ALA A 339 -0.78 -1.32 -14.68
N GLY A 340 -0.36 -1.09 -13.44
CA GLY A 340 0.02 0.23 -12.93
C GLY A 340 -1.01 0.88 -12.01
N LYS A 341 -2.06 0.15 -11.58
CA LYS A 341 -3.15 0.62 -10.70
C LYS A 341 -2.67 1.48 -9.52
N SER A 342 -1.79 0.93 -8.68
CA SER A 342 -1.34 1.61 -7.47
C SER A 342 -0.48 2.83 -7.77
N VAL A 343 0.37 2.78 -8.81
CA VAL A 343 1.16 3.93 -9.29
C VAL A 343 0.23 5.04 -9.79
N TYR A 344 -0.85 4.68 -10.49
CA TYR A 344 -1.84 5.60 -11.03
C TYR A 344 -2.61 6.33 -9.93
N VAL A 345 -3.08 5.60 -8.92
CA VAL A 345 -3.76 6.19 -7.75
C VAL A 345 -2.80 7.08 -6.96
N ASN A 346 -1.55 6.63 -6.76
CA ASN A 346 -0.52 7.47 -6.13
C ASN A 346 -0.25 8.76 -6.92
N ALA A 347 -0.21 8.72 -8.26
CA ALA A 347 -0.07 9.94 -9.06
C ALA A 347 -1.20 10.95 -8.80
N MET A 348 -2.44 10.48 -8.63
CA MET A 348 -3.57 11.35 -8.25
C MET A 348 -3.41 11.94 -6.85
N LEU A 349 -3.07 11.12 -5.85
CA LEU A 349 -2.89 11.58 -4.46
C LEU A 349 -1.74 12.59 -4.34
N LEU A 350 -0.60 12.32 -4.98
CA LEU A 350 0.52 13.25 -5.00
C LEU A 350 0.19 14.54 -5.76
N SER A 351 -0.67 14.48 -6.78
CA SER A 351 -1.16 15.69 -7.47
C SER A 351 -1.99 16.58 -6.54
N LEU A 352 -2.85 15.99 -5.71
CA LEU A 352 -3.62 16.74 -4.71
C LEU A 352 -2.70 17.44 -3.72
N MET A 353 -1.71 16.71 -3.19
CA MET A 353 -0.73 17.27 -2.26
C MET A 353 0.06 18.41 -2.92
N ALA A 354 0.53 18.20 -4.15
CA ALA A 354 1.27 19.21 -4.91
C ALA A 354 0.43 20.44 -5.27
N SER A 355 -0.89 20.30 -5.40
CA SER A 355 -1.80 21.42 -5.66
C SER A 355 -1.99 22.33 -4.45
N GLY A 356 -1.62 21.87 -3.25
CA GLY A 356 -1.89 22.58 -2.00
C GLY A 356 -3.36 22.50 -1.57
N ALA A 357 -4.15 21.61 -2.16
CA ALA A 357 -5.54 21.38 -1.76
C ALA A 357 -5.64 20.95 -0.29
N ASP A 358 -6.67 21.46 0.40
CA ASP A 358 -7.00 21.03 1.75
C ASP A 358 -8.01 19.88 1.71
N PHE A 359 -7.67 18.76 2.37
CA PHE A 359 -8.47 17.54 2.39
C PHE A 359 -8.03 16.62 3.53
N ARG A 360 -8.96 15.76 3.95
CA ARG A 360 -8.74 14.63 4.86
C ARG A 360 -8.68 13.32 4.06
N LEU A 361 -7.79 12.41 4.44
CA LEU A 361 -7.47 11.19 3.71
C LEU A 361 -7.62 9.97 4.62
N ALA A 362 -8.47 9.03 4.23
CA ALA A 362 -8.55 7.71 4.82
C ALA A 362 -8.10 6.66 3.80
N ILE A 363 -7.23 5.74 4.20
CA ILE A 363 -6.69 4.69 3.34
C ILE A 363 -7.08 3.33 3.93
N ALA A 364 -7.55 2.43 3.07
CA ALA A 364 -7.77 1.02 3.35
C ALA A 364 -6.79 0.19 2.50
N ASP A 365 -5.75 -0.34 3.15
CA ASP A 365 -4.66 -1.10 2.51
C ASP A 365 -4.38 -2.40 3.28
N GLY A 366 -5.02 -3.49 2.83
CA GLY A 366 -4.94 -4.82 3.45
C GLY A 366 -3.56 -5.49 3.37
N LYS A 367 -2.58 -4.89 2.70
CA LYS A 367 -1.24 -5.46 2.50
C LYS A 367 -0.19 -4.97 3.52
N SER A 368 -0.58 -4.08 4.43
CA SER A 368 0.19 -3.53 5.56
C SER A 368 1.65 -3.17 5.23
N VAL A 369 2.59 -4.11 5.39
CA VAL A 369 4.04 -3.89 5.28
C VAL A 369 4.53 -3.83 3.82
N ARG A 370 3.81 -4.51 2.91
CA ARG A 370 4.08 -4.45 1.46
C ARG A 370 3.00 -3.66 0.72
N GLY A 371 2.23 -2.87 1.47
CA GLY A 371 1.20 -2.00 0.93
C GLY A 371 1.76 -1.00 -0.06
N ASP A 372 0.94 -0.68 -1.06
CA ASP A 372 1.28 0.34 -2.04
C ASP A 372 1.04 1.76 -1.48
N PHE A 373 0.41 1.86 -0.31
CA PHE A 373 0.06 3.13 0.35
C PHE A 373 0.53 3.17 1.79
N ALA A 374 0.15 2.20 2.63
CA ALA A 374 0.39 2.28 4.08
C ALA A 374 1.83 2.65 4.50
N PRO A 375 2.90 2.14 3.86
CA PRO A 375 4.28 2.48 4.22
C PRO A 375 4.68 3.95 3.99
N TYR A 376 4.00 4.66 3.09
CA TYR A 376 4.41 6.01 2.66
C TYR A 376 3.55 7.11 3.27
N TYR A 377 2.28 6.83 3.59
CA TYR A 377 1.31 7.85 4.00
C TYR A 377 1.20 8.08 5.50
N GLY A 378 1.86 7.26 6.33
CA GLY A 378 1.72 7.32 7.79
C GLY A 378 2.03 8.66 8.45
N ASN A 379 2.85 9.51 7.84
CA ASN A 379 3.20 10.84 8.35
C ASN A 379 2.49 11.99 7.62
N SER A 380 1.54 11.70 6.73
CA SER A 380 0.87 12.76 5.99
C SER A 380 -0.03 13.59 6.91
N LYS A 381 0.10 14.91 6.84
CA LYS A 381 -0.79 15.85 7.54
C LYS A 381 -2.26 15.73 7.12
N HIS A 382 -2.51 15.14 5.95
CA HIS A 382 -3.84 14.95 5.40
C HIS A 382 -4.54 13.72 5.97
N LEU A 383 -3.84 12.83 6.69
CA LEU A 383 -4.48 11.64 7.23
C LEU A 383 -5.64 12.00 8.17
N LEU A 384 -6.73 11.25 8.03
CA LEU A 384 -7.87 11.34 8.92
C LEU A 384 -7.43 11.01 10.35
N ASN A 385 -7.63 11.95 11.25
CA ASN A 385 -7.28 11.82 12.66
C ASN A 385 -8.54 12.03 13.52
N VAL A 386 -9.32 10.96 13.66
CA VAL A 386 -10.57 10.97 14.42
C VAL A 386 -10.51 9.84 15.45
N ALA A 387 -11.02 10.10 16.65
CA ALA A 387 -11.00 9.12 17.73
C ALA A 387 -11.75 7.84 17.31
N GLY A 388 -11.07 6.69 17.41
CA GLY A 388 -11.64 5.38 17.06
C GLY A 388 -11.63 5.03 15.58
N VAL A 389 -11.08 5.87 14.70
CA VAL A 389 -10.94 5.60 13.27
C VAL A 389 -9.48 5.73 12.86
N GLU A 390 -8.88 4.64 12.40
CA GLU A 390 -7.52 4.69 11.86
C GLU A 390 -7.50 5.41 10.52
N GLY A 391 -6.61 6.38 10.34
CA GLY A 391 -6.41 7.04 9.04
C GLY A 391 -5.87 6.09 7.96
N ILE A 392 -5.14 5.05 8.37
CA ILE A 392 -4.67 3.95 7.50
C ILE A 392 -5.13 2.63 8.12
N ALA A 393 -6.25 2.11 7.63
CA ALA A 393 -6.78 0.81 8.03
C ALA A 393 -6.05 -0.30 7.28
N THR A 394 -5.48 -1.23 8.03
CA THR A 394 -4.79 -2.41 7.48
C THR A 394 -5.53 -3.72 7.71
N LYS A 395 -6.49 -3.74 8.65
CA LYS A 395 -7.37 -4.88 8.90
C LYS A 395 -8.77 -4.57 8.39
N TYR A 396 -9.50 -5.61 8.00
CA TYR A 396 -10.84 -5.46 7.43
C TYR A 396 -11.82 -4.80 8.40
N ASP A 397 -11.77 -5.12 9.69
CA ASP A 397 -12.65 -4.49 10.69
C ASP A 397 -12.42 -2.97 10.80
N ASP A 398 -11.17 -2.53 10.68
CA ASP A 398 -10.81 -1.11 10.68
C ASP A 398 -11.31 -0.42 9.40
N MET A 399 -11.25 -1.11 8.25
CA MET A 399 -11.80 -0.60 6.97
C MET A 399 -13.33 -0.47 7.03
N LEU A 400 -14.02 -1.41 7.67
CA LEU A 400 -15.47 -1.33 7.90
C LEU A 400 -15.81 -0.20 8.88
N THR A 401 -14.96 0.03 9.88
CA THR A 401 -15.09 1.13 10.82
C THR A 401 -14.94 2.47 10.12
N GLN A 402 -13.95 2.62 9.23
CA GLN A 402 -13.81 3.79 8.35
C GLN A 402 -15.08 4.01 7.52
N LEU A 403 -15.59 2.98 6.84
CA LEU A 403 -16.79 3.10 6.01
C LEU A 403 -18.02 3.52 6.81
N LYS A 404 -18.26 2.91 7.98
CA LYS A 404 -19.37 3.29 8.87
C LYS A 404 -19.24 4.76 9.31
N TRP A 405 -18.05 5.16 9.73
CA TRP A 405 -17.79 6.55 10.11
C TRP A 405 -18.03 7.52 8.95
N LEU A 406 -17.62 7.17 7.72
CA LEU A 406 -17.89 8.00 6.53
C LEU A 406 -19.38 8.17 6.25
N VAL A 407 -20.20 7.14 6.49
CA VAL A 407 -21.66 7.22 6.37
C VAL A 407 -22.22 8.17 7.43
N ASP A 408 -21.77 8.05 8.68
CA ASP A 408 -22.24 8.88 9.79
C ASP A 408 -21.84 10.36 9.60
N GLU A 409 -20.59 10.62 9.21
CA GLU A 409 -20.09 11.96 8.85
C GLU A 409 -20.89 12.56 7.68
N MET A 410 -21.17 11.76 6.64
CA MET A 410 -21.99 12.21 5.52
C MET A 410 -23.39 12.63 5.97
N ASP A 411 -24.04 11.82 6.80
CA ASP A 411 -25.36 12.13 7.34
C ASP A 411 -25.31 13.41 8.21
N ALA A 412 -24.31 13.54 9.08
CA ALA A 412 -24.12 14.72 9.93
C ALA A 412 -23.91 16.02 9.14
N ARG A 413 -23.09 15.99 8.08
CA ARG A 413 -22.91 17.13 7.16
C ARG A 413 -24.18 17.44 6.39
N TYR A 414 -24.92 16.43 5.96
CA TYR A 414 -26.16 16.61 5.20
C TYR A 414 -27.27 17.24 6.05
N ASP A 415 -27.35 16.84 7.32
CA ASP A 415 -28.32 17.37 8.28
C ASP A 415 -27.90 18.74 8.85
N GLY A 416 -26.73 19.25 8.45
CA GLY A 416 -26.20 20.56 8.85
C GLY A 416 -25.69 20.59 10.30
N VAL A 417 -25.45 19.43 10.91
CA VAL A 417 -24.89 19.31 12.26
C VAL A 417 -23.40 19.67 12.26
N GLU A 418 -22.70 19.33 11.18
CA GLU A 418 -21.28 19.59 10.99
C GLU A 418 -21.05 20.65 9.90
N LEU A 419 -20.32 21.73 10.25
CA LEU A 419 -20.03 22.85 9.34
C LEU A 419 -18.69 22.70 8.62
N ASP A 420 -17.84 21.77 9.06
CA ASP A 420 -16.58 21.46 8.36
C ASP A 420 -16.86 20.64 7.11
N LEU A 421 -16.83 21.32 5.96
CA LEU A 421 -16.99 20.69 4.64
C LEU A 421 -15.64 20.38 3.98
N THR A 422 -14.54 20.33 4.75
CA THR A 422 -13.24 19.89 4.25
C THR A 422 -13.42 18.53 3.56
N PRO A 423 -13.01 18.39 2.29
CA PRO A 423 -13.25 17.17 1.56
C PRO A 423 -12.59 15.96 2.21
N ILE A 424 -13.31 14.84 2.27
CA ILE A 424 -12.77 13.56 2.74
C ILE A 424 -12.61 12.63 1.55
N ILE A 425 -11.41 12.11 1.36
CA ILE A 425 -11.09 11.15 0.30
C ILE A 425 -10.81 9.80 0.98
N TRP A 426 -11.62 8.80 0.64
CA TRP A 426 -11.40 7.44 1.08
C TRP A 426 -10.85 6.59 -0.07
N VAL A 427 -9.63 6.07 0.10
CA VAL A 427 -8.93 5.25 -0.88
C VAL A 427 -8.93 3.81 -0.42
N VAL A 428 -9.46 2.92 -1.23
CA VAL A 428 -9.44 1.47 -0.98
C VAL A 428 -8.54 0.84 -2.04
N ASP A 429 -7.40 0.26 -1.64
CA ASP A 429 -6.50 -0.39 -2.60
C ASP A 429 -7.19 -1.58 -3.27
N GLU A 430 -7.78 -2.50 -2.49
CA GLU A 430 -8.40 -3.70 -3.02
C GLU A 430 -9.77 -3.95 -2.39
N VAL A 431 -10.81 -3.39 -3.01
CA VAL A 431 -12.18 -3.53 -2.50
C VAL A 431 -12.68 -4.98 -2.58
N ALA A 432 -12.14 -5.78 -3.51
CA ALA A 432 -12.47 -7.21 -3.62
C ALA A 432 -12.04 -7.99 -2.37
N ASP A 433 -10.92 -7.63 -1.75
CA ASP A 433 -10.41 -8.29 -0.54
C ASP A 433 -11.34 -8.02 0.65
N ILE A 434 -11.92 -6.82 0.75
CA ILE A 434 -12.92 -6.50 1.77
C ILE A 434 -14.17 -7.37 1.56
N ILE A 435 -14.68 -7.45 0.33
CA ILE A 435 -15.87 -8.25 0.03
C ILE A 435 -15.62 -9.72 0.32
N ALA A 436 -14.47 -10.27 -0.08
CA ALA A 436 -14.10 -11.64 0.23
C ALA A 436 -14.00 -11.90 1.74
N ALA A 437 -13.41 -10.99 2.50
CA ALA A 437 -13.34 -11.09 3.96
C ALA A 437 -14.74 -11.09 4.60
N LEU A 438 -15.66 -10.25 4.10
CA LEU A 438 -17.06 -10.22 4.55
C LEU A 438 -17.78 -11.54 4.25
N GLU A 439 -17.55 -12.16 3.08
CA GLU A 439 -18.11 -13.47 2.76
C GLU A 439 -17.60 -14.56 3.71
N LEU A 440 -16.31 -14.53 4.02
CA LEU A 440 -15.66 -15.49 4.92
C LEU A 440 -16.08 -15.34 6.39
N SER A 441 -16.55 -14.15 6.80
CA SER A 441 -17.03 -13.91 8.16
C SER A 441 -18.24 -14.79 8.55
N GLY A 442 -18.98 -15.29 7.56
CA GLY A 442 -20.21 -16.06 7.77
C GLY A 442 -21.41 -15.21 8.24
N GLU A 443 -21.25 -13.89 8.39
CA GLU A 443 -22.33 -12.98 8.76
C GLU A 443 -23.30 -12.83 7.59
N LYS A 444 -24.52 -13.33 7.79
CA LYS A 444 -25.58 -13.28 6.77
C LYS A 444 -25.90 -11.83 6.40
N GLY A 445 -25.65 -11.48 5.14
CA GLY A 445 -25.99 -10.17 4.60
C GLY A 445 -24.91 -9.11 4.76
N ALA A 446 -23.72 -9.45 5.27
CA ALA A 446 -22.63 -8.49 5.47
C ALA A 446 -22.20 -7.79 4.17
N VAL A 447 -22.02 -8.53 3.07
CA VAL A 447 -21.74 -7.96 1.73
C VAL A 447 -22.87 -7.05 1.25
N LYS A 448 -24.13 -7.43 1.53
CA LYS A 448 -25.29 -6.61 1.17
C LYS A 448 -25.30 -5.30 1.96
N ALA A 449 -24.99 -5.33 3.25
CA ALA A 449 -24.89 -4.15 4.09
C ALA A 449 -23.73 -3.24 3.65
N PHE A 450 -22.57 -3.82 3.32
CA PHE A 450 -21.42 -3.10 2.76
C PHE A 450 -21.78 -2.37 1.46
N ASN A 451 -22.36 -3.07 0.48
CA ASN A 451 -22.80 -2.47 -0.77
C ASN A 451 -23.90 -1.41 -0.57
N ALA A 452 -24.79 -1.59 0.41
CA ALA A 452 -25.79 -0.59 0.76
C ALA A 452 -25.16 0.69 1.31
N MET A 453 -24.10 0.60 2.13
CA MET A 453 -23.35 1.76 2.60
C MET A 453 -22.64 2.49 1.45
N LEU A 454 -21.96 1.77 0.54
CA LEU A 454 -21.34 2.37 -0.65
C LEU A 454 -22.37 3.10 -1.52
N ALA A 455 -23.53 2.48 -1.76
CA ALA A 455 -24.62 3.08 -2.52
C ALA A 455 -25.16 4.35 -1.85
N ARG A 456 -25.29 4.33 -0.51
CA ARG A 456 -25.76 5.48 0.27
C ARG A 456 -24.79 6.66 0.18
N ILE A 457 -23.49 6.40 0.32
CA ILE A 457 -22.44 7.40 0.10
C ILE A 457 -22.56 7.95 -1.32
N SER A 458 -22.60 7.08 -2.33
CA SER A 458 -22.69 7.50 -3.73
C SER A 458 -23.82 8.49 -4.02
N GLN A 459 -24.99 8.26 -3.42
CA GLN A 459 -26.19 9.05 -3.69
C GLN A 459 -26.20 10.42 -2.99
N ARG A 460 -25.55 10.56 -1.83
CA ARG A 460 -25.68 11.76 -0.97
C ARG A 460 -24.38 12.54 -0.80
N ALA A 461 -23.24 11.87 -0.90
CA ALA A 461 -21.93 12.42 -0.57
C ALA A 461 -21.46 13.56 -1.49
N ARG A 462 -21.98 13.63 -2.72
CA ARG A 462 -21.64 14.68 -3.69
C ARG A 462 -21.84 16.10 -3.14
N ALA A 463 -22.87 16.29 -2.31
CA ALA A 463 -23.20 17.60 -1.74
C ALA A 463 -22.33 17.95 -0.51
N VAL A 464 -21.68 16.97 0.10
CA VAL A 464 -20.97 17.11 1.40
C VAL A 464 -19.47 16.78 1.29
N SER A 465 -18.93 16.74 0.07
CA SER A 465 -17.50 16.58 -0.24
C SER A 465 -16.86 15.30 0.31
N ILE A 466 -17.58 14.17 0.31
CA ILE A 466 -17.00 12.85 0.60
C ILE A 466 -16.83 12.10 -0.72
N ILE A 467 -15.61 11.65 -1.00
CA ILE A 467 -15.20 11.03 -2.27
C ILE A 467 -14.61 9.66 -1.99
N MET A 468 -14.97 8.69 -2.82
CA MET A 468 -14.44 7.32 -2.75
C MET A 468 -13.60 7.04 -3.97
N ILE A 469 -12.39 6.53 -3.76
CA ILE A 469 -11.53 5.94 -4.79
C ILE A 469 -11.44 4.45 -4.47
N LEU A 470 -12.24 3.65 -5.17
CA LEU A 470 -12.30 2.21 -4.98
C LEU A 470 -11.45 1.54 -6.05
N ALA A 471 -10.44 0.80 -5.65
CA ALA A 471 -9.54 0.14 -6.58
C ALA A 471 -9.62 -1.39 -6.48
N THR A 472 -9.32 -2.07 -7.59
CA THR A 472 -9.24 -3.54 -7.63
C THR A 472 -8.29 -4.06 -8.71
N GLN A 473 -7.60 -5.16 -8.42
CA GLN A 473 -6.81 -5.92 -9.39
C GLN A 473 -7.56 -7.10 -9.99
N SER A 474 -8.74 -7.42 -9.45
CA SER A 474 -9.52 -8.60 -9.77
C SER A 474 -10.92 -8.21 -10.26
N PRO A 475 -11.04 -7.55 -11.43
CA PRO A 475 -12.33 -7.13 -11.97
C PRO A 475 -13.17 -8.36 -12.39
N ASN A 476 -13.99 -8.85 -11.48
CA ASN A 476 -14.95 -9.95 -11.67
C ASN A 476 -16.39 -9.41 -11.65
N SER A 477 -17.23 -9.86 -12.59
CA SER A 477 -18.65 -9.51 -12.69
C SER A 477 -19.48 -9.93 -11.48
N GLU A 478 -19.06 -10.98 -10.76
CA GLU A 478 -19.75 -11.44 -9.54
C GLU A 478 -19.63 -10.41 -8.40
N ILE A 479 -18.47 -9.77 -8.29
CA ILE A 479 -18.18 -8.77 -7.26
C ILE A 479 -18.63 -7.37 -7.74
N PHE A 480 -18.34 -7.03 -9.00
CA PHE A 480 -18.53 -5.69 -9.58
C PHE A 480 -19.67 -5.67 -10.59
N GLY A 481 -20.84 -6.17 -10.17
CA GLY A 481 -22.04 -6.17 -10.98
C GLY A 481 -22.61 -4.77 -11.27
N GLN A 482 -23.73 -4.71 -11.98
CA GLN A 482 -24.39 -3.45 -12.36
C GLN A 482 -24.74 -2.57 -11.14
N ALA A 483 -25.19 -3.17 -10.04
CA ALA A 483 -25.55 -2.44 -8.83
C ALA A 483 -24.34 -1.70 -8.23
N PHE A 484 -23.17 -2.34 -8.16
CA PHE A 484 -21.94 -1.69 -7.70
C PHE A 484 -21.55 -0.54 -8.62
N ARG A 485 -21.55 -0.76 -9.94
CA ARG A 485 -21.11 0.24 -10.90
C ARG A 485 -22.03 1.47 -10.96
N ALA A 486 -23.32 1.29 -10.67
CA ALA A 486 -24.24 2.41 -10.49
C ALA A 486 -23.85 3.35 -9.34
N THR A 487 -23.02 2.89 -8.39
CA THR A 487 -22.51 3.69 -7.26
C THR A 487 -21.22 4.46 -7.59
N VAL A 488 -20.53 4.11 -8.67
CA VAL A 488 -19.22 4.67 -9.05
C VAL A 488 -19.25 5.10 -10.51
N PRO A 489 -19.79 6.30 -10.82
CA PRO A 489 -20.04 6.70 -12.19
C PRO A 489 -18.77 7.05 -12.98
N SER A 490 -17.68 7.41 -12.30
CA SER A 490 -16.40 7.67 -12.94
C SER A 490 -15.52 6.43 -12.83
N VAL A 491 -14.87 6.07 -13.94
CA VAL A 491 -14.08 4.85 -14.05
C VAL A 491 -12.71 5.14 -14.67
N ILE A 492 -11.68 4.53 -14.09
CA ILE A 492 -10.34 4.38 -14.69
C ILE A 492 -10.12 2.90 -14.97
N GLY A 493 -10.09 2.54 -16.24
CA GLY A 493 -9.77 1.19 -16.70
C GLY A 493 -8.33 1.08 -17.15
N LEU A 494 -7.50 0.40 -16.38
CA LEU A 494 -6.17 -0.04 -16.78
C LEU A 494 -6.25 -1.40 -17.51
N THR A 495 -5.10 -1.92 -17.94
CA THR A 495 -5.05 -3.16 -18.72
C THR A 495 -5.78 -4.33 -18.07
N ALA A 496 -6.70 -4.91 -18.85
CA ALA A 496 -7.45 -6.11 -18.55
C ALA A 496 -6.89 -7.32 -19.32
N LYS A 497 -7.16 -8.55 -18.88
CA LYS A 497 -6.73 -9.76 -19.61
C LYS A 497 -7.67 -10.10 -20.77
N THR A 498 -8.95 -9.75 -20.67
CA THR A 498 -9.97 -10.14 -21.65
C THR A 498 -11.00 -9.03 -21.86
N ALA A 499 -11.68 -9.04 -23.01
CA ALA A 499 -12.78 -8.12 -23.30
C ALA A 499 -13.94 -8.23 -22.31
N ALA A 500 -14.17 -9.43 -21.74
CA ALA A 500 -15.16 -9.63 -20.68
C ALA A 500 -14.79 -8.84 -19.41
N GLN A 501 -13.51 -8.85 -19.02
CA GLN A 501 -13.04 -8.02 -17.90
C GLN A 501 -13.13 -6.53 -18.23
N SER A 502 -12.85 -6.10 -19.45
CA SER A 502 -13.03 -4.71 -19.87
C SER A 502 -14.48 -4.24 -19.70
N LYS A 503 -15.45 -5.08 -20.08
CA LYS A 503 -16.88 -4.79 -19.85
C LYS A 503 -17.22 -4.67 -18.37
N VAL A 504 -16.64 -5.51 -17.51
CA VAL A 504 -16.81 -5.38 -16.05
C VAL A 504 -16.29 -4.01 -15.59
N ILE A 505 -15.13 -3.59 -16.05
CA ILE A 505 -14.52 -2.32 -15.64
C ILE A 505 -15.29 -1.11 -16.18
N MET A 506 -15.43 -0.98 -17.50
CA MET A 506 -15.83 0.27 -18.20
C MET A 506 -17.24 0.23 -18.83
N ASP A 507 -17.95 -0.89 -18.76
CA ASP A 507 -19.16 -1.19 -19.56
C ASP A 507 -18.93 -1.25 -21.07
N GLU A 508 -17.68 -1.32 -21.50
CA GLU A 508 -17.29 -1.39 -22.91
C GLU A 508 -15.95 -2.12 -23.08
N GLU A 509 -15.67 -2.57 -24.29
CA GLU A 509 -14.41 -3.22 -24.64
C GLU A 509 -13.28 -2.19 -24.84
N GLY A 510 -12.03 -2.64 -24.77
CA GLY A 510 -10.85 -1.84 -25.09
C GLY A 510 -9.75 -1.89 -24.03
N CYS A 511 -10.05 -2.15 -22.76
CA CYS A 511 -9.01 -2.23 -21.72
C CYS A 511 -8.05 -3.41 -21.95
N GLU A 512 -8.48 -4.47 -22.65
CA GLU A 512 -7.67 -5.60 -23.09
C GLU A 512 -6.66 -5.23 -24.18
N LEU A 513 -6.85 -4.09 -24.86
CA LEU A 513 -5.96 -3.57 -25.90
C LEU A 513 -4.91 -2.60 -25.33
N LEU A 514 -5.01 -2.25 -24.04
CA LEU A 514 -4.07 -1.34 -23.38
C LEU A 514 -2.72 -2.01 -23.15
N LEU A 515 -1.68 -1.20 -23.08
CA LEU A 515 -0.30 -1.62 -23.17
C LEU A 515 0.39 -1.91 -21.82
N SER A 516 -0.38 -1.95 -20.73
CA SER A 516 0.07 -2.06 -19.34
C SER A 516 0.92 -0.87 -18.88
N LYS A 517 1.53 -0.95 -17.69
CA LYS A 517 2.46 0.05 -17.13
C LYS A 517 1.88 1.49 -17.11
N GLY A 518 0.62 1.63 -16.71
CA GLY A 518 -0.05 2.92 -16.57
C GLY A 518 -0.87 3.35 -17.79
N ASP A 519 -0.83 2.61 -18.90
CA ASP A 519 -1.76 2.87 -20.02
C ASP A 519 -3.20 2.55 -19.59
N SER A 520 -4.11 3.52 -19.79
CA SER A 520 -5.44 3.53 -19.18
C SER A 520 -6.48 4.22 -20.06
N TYR A 521 -7.74 3.91 -19.80
CA TYR A 521 -8.88 4.74 -20.19
C TYR A 521 -9.46 5.42 -18.96
N VAL A 522 -9.79 6.70 -19.08
CA VAL A 522 -10.48 7.50 -18.07
C VAL A 522 -11.84 7.88 -18.65
N LYS A 523 -12.90 7.61 -17.89
CA LYS A 523 -14.28 7.99 -18.23
C LYS A 523 -14.91 8.62 -16.99
N LEU A 524 -14.93 9.94 -16.98
CA LEU A 524 -15.54 10.70 -15.89
C LEU A 524 -17.06 10.74 -16.06
N LEU A 525 -17.78 11.04 -14.98
CA LEU A 525 -19.24 11.17 -14.98
C LEU A 525 -19.73 12.07 -16.13
N GLY A 526 -20.50 11.49 -17.06
CA GLY A 526 -21.05 12.21 -18.23
C GLY A 526 -20.03 12.58 -19.31
N GLY A 527 -18.75 12.25 -19.13
CA GLY A 527 -17.68 12.52 -20.09
C GLY A 527 -17.46 11.40 -21.09
N GLU A 528 -16.66 11.71 -22.12
CA GLU A 528 -16.21 10.72 -23.09
C GLU A 528 -15.07 9.86 -22.52
N LYS A 529 -14.90 8.66 -23.09
CA LYS A 529 -13.76 7.79 -22.79
C LYS A 529 -12.49 8.37 -23.40
N VAL A 530 -11.55 8.79 -22.57
CA VAL A 530 -10.25 9.35 -22.98
C VAL A 530 -9.14 8.37 -22.63
N ARG A 531 -8.20 8.15 -23.56
CA ARG A 531 -7.00 7.33 -23.28
C ARG A 531 -5.93 8.20 -22.63
N VAL A 532 -5.39 7.74 -21.51
CA VAL A 532 -4.38 8.44 -20.69
C VAL A 532 -3.24 7.49 -20.37
N HIS A 533 -2.02 7.98 -20.46
CA HIS A 533 -0.80 7.27 -20.10
C HIS A 533 -0.31 7.77 -18.73
N GLY A 534 -0.40 6.90 -17.74
CA GLY A 534 -0.07 7.20 -16.35
C GLY A 534 1.37 7.64 -16.16
N ALA A 535 1.55 8.67 -15.33
CA ALA A 535 2.84 9.17 -14.92
C ALA A 535 3.57 8.14 -14.04
N LEU A 536 4.88 8.04 -14.24
CA LEU A 536 5.74 7.21 -13.44
C LEU A 536 5.99 7.88 -12.08
N ILE A 537 5.58 7.21 -11.01
CA ILE A 537 5.90 7.60 -9.63
C ILE A 537 7.00 6.70 -9.09
N THR A 538 7.98 7.30 -8.41
CA THR A 538 9.02 6.56 -7.70
C THR A 538 8.78 6.60 -6.20
N LYS A 539 9.37 5.64 -5.47
CA LYS A 539 9.28 5.59 -4.00
C LYS A 539 9.81 6.87 -3.33
N SER A 540 10.95 7.37 -3.82
CA SER A 540 11.56 8.60 -3.32
C SER A 540 10.65 9.82 -3.46
N MET A 541 9.84 9.87 -4.54
CA MET A 541 8.86 10.94 -4.71
C MET A 541 7.75 10.86 -3.66
N MET A 542 7.23 9.65 -3.39
CA MET A 542 6.25 9.46 -2.32
C MET A 542 6.82 9.85 -0.96
N GLU A 543 8.04 9.41 -0.63
CA GLU A 543 8.70 9.74 0.64
C GLU A 543 8.93 11.25 0.82
N THR A 544 9.12 11.99 -0.27
CA THR A 544 9.41 13.44 -0.22
C THR A 544 8.16 14.30 -0.24
N MET A 545 7.12 13.90 -0.97
CA MET A 545 5.93 14.73 -1.23
C MET A 545 4.80 14.53 -0.22
N VAL A 546 4.79 13.39 0.49
CA VAL A 546 3.68 13.02 1.39
C VAL A 546 3.79 13.68 2.77
N VAL A 547 5.02 14.05 3.17
CA VAL A 547 5.37 14.80 4.40
C VAL A 547 5.27 16.29 4.12
#